data_AF-A0A970GRV5-F1
#
_entry.id   AF-A0A970GRV5-F1
#
_cell.length_a   1.000
_cell.length_b   1.000
_cell.length_c   1.000
_cell.angle_alpha   90.00
_cell.angle_beta   90.00
_cell.angle_gamma   90.00
#
_symmetry.space_group_name_H-M   'P 1'
#
loop_
_entity.id
_entity.type
_entity.pdbx_description
1 polymer ?
#
loop_
_entity_poly.entity_id
_entity_poly.type
_entity_poly.pdbx_seq_one_letter_code
_entity_poly.pdbx_strand_id
1 'polypeptide(L)'
;EIPLVRNWHPLVIWRYQLIKQADVILLMFLSGDQFTLEEKKANYDFYEPRTIHDSSLSPAIYSIIASEIGYEVDAYKYFMRTARIDLDDYNGNTYQGLHTAGMAGSWLALIQGFAGMRNYAGKLFFSPRLPDKWERLEFKIKFQKRIIKIVITKGKTEYKLISGDELKIFHNNNEVLLKPGESIQVS
;
A
#
# COMPACT_ATOMS: atom_id res chain seq x y z
N GLU A 1 5.77 9.25 -26.80
CA GLU A 1 5.97 7.83 -26.45
C GLU A 1 6.57 7.74 -25.06
N ILE A 2 6.06 6.83 -24.22
CA ILE A 2 6.58 6.49 -22.88
C ILE A 2 7.48 5.25 -23.04
N PRO A 3 8.55 5.07 -22.24
CA PRO A 3 9.03 5.94 -21.14
C PRO A 3 9.76 7.18 -21.66
N LEU A 4 9.52 8.33 -21.03
CA LEU A 4 10.02 9.63 -21.52
C LEU A 4 11.55 9.69 -21.51
N VAL A 5 12.18 9.10 -20.49
CA VAL A 5 13.64 9.08 -20.34
C VAL A 5 14.38 8.36 -21.48
N ARG A 6 13.69 7.49 -22.23
CA ARG A 6 14.26 6.79 -23.39
C ARG A 6 14.11 7.58 -24.68
N ASN A 7 13.07 8.41 -24.76
CA ASN A 7 12.64 9.04 -26.00
C ASN A 7 12.99 10.54 -26.07
N TRP A 8 13.16 11.21 -24.93
CA TRP A 8 13.29 12.66 -24.84
C TRP A 8 14.58 13.07 -24.11
N HIS A 9 15.21 14.15 -24.55
CA HIS A 9 16.40 14.68 -23.88
C HIS A 9 16.05 15.19 -22.46
N PRO A 10 16.84 14.90 -21.41
CA PRO A 10 16.51 15.27 -20.03
C PRO A 10 16.19 16.76 -19.82
N LEU A 11 16.93 17.65 -20.48
CA LEU A 11 16.67 19.11 -20.44
C LEU A 11 15.30 19.52 -21.00
N VAL A 12 14.66 18.67 -21.82
CA VAL A 12 13.27 18.88 -22.26
C VAL A 12 12.32 18.44 -21.15
N ILE A 13 12.55 17.25 -20.57
CA ILE A 13 11.69 16.67 -19.52
C ILE A 13 11.64 17.56 -18.27
N TRP A 14 12.79 18.05 -17.80
CA TRP A 14 12.90 18.80 -16.54
C TRP A 14 12.23 20.17 -16.54
N ARG A 15 11.76 20.65 -17.69
CA ARG A 15 11.00 21.90 -17.81
C ARG A 15 9.50 21.72 -17.56
N TYR A 16 9.03 20.47 -17.47
CA TYR A 16 7.63 20.14 -17.21
C TYR A 16 7.43 19.69 -15.77
N GLN A 17 6.19 19.82 -15.28
CA GLN A 17 5.77 19.24 -14.00
C GLN A 17 5.44 17.75 -14.16
N LEU A 18 6.41 16.99 -14.65
CA LEU A 18 6.32 15.55 -14.82
C LEU A 18 7.12 14.84 -13.74
N ILE A 19 6.48 13.87 -13.09
CA ILE A 19 7.04 13.18 -11.94
C ILE A 19 7.25 11.73 -12.30
N LYS A 20 8.48 11.23 -12.14
CA LYS A 20 8.82 9.85 -12.48
C LYS A 20 8.09 8.83 -11.60
N GLN A 21 7.98 9.13 -10.31
CA GLN A 21 7.50 8.21 -9.28
C GLN A 21 6.97 8.95 -8.06
N ALA A 22 6.30 8.25 -7.15
CA ALA A 22 5.84 8.82 -5.88
C ALA A 22 6.97 9.58 -5.16
N ASP A 23 6.70 10.86 -4.87
CA ASP A 23 7.59 11.78 -4.18
C ASP A 23 6.88 12.32 -2.91
N VAL A 24 6.07 13.37 -3.03
CA VAL A 24 5.21 13.85 -1.91
C VAL A 24 4.27 12.75 -1.39
N ILE A 25 3.72 11.94 -2.29
CA ILE A 25 2.85 10.81 -1.93
C ILE A 25 3.63 9.75 -1.12
N LEU A 26 4.93 9.57 -1.38
CA LEU A 26 5.77 8.68 -0.57
C LEU A 26 5.99 9.24 0.84
N LEU A 27 6.21 10.55 0.98
CA LEU A 27 6.29 11.19 2.29
C LEU A 27 4.99 10.97 3.10
N MET A 28 3.84 11.16 2.46
CA MET A 28 2.53 10.95 3.09
C MET A 28 2.27 9.50 3.49
N PHE A 29 2.92 8.54 2.84
CA PHE A 29 2.89 7.15 3.24
C PHE A 29 3.81 6.89 4.45
N LEU A 30 5.07 7.31 4.36
CA LEU A 30 6.09 7.05 5.39
C LEU A 30 5.80 7.76 6.71
N SER A 31 5.24 8.96 6.64
CA SER A 31 4.86 9.79 7.78
C SER A 31 3.33 9.98 7.86
N GLY A 32 2.58 8.90 7.61
CA GLY A 32 1.13 8.99 7.44
C GLY A 32 0.34 9.49 8.65
N ASP A 33 0.89 9.46 9.87
CA ASP A 33 0.27 10.04 11.06
C ASP A 33 0.50 11.56 11.20
N GLN A 34 1.28 12.17 10.30
CA GLN A 34 1.56 13.61 10.27
C GLN A 34 0.65 14.40 9.32
N PHE A 35 -0.27 13.71 8.63
CA PHE A 35 -1.15 14.33 7.63
C PHE A 35 -2.60 13.88 7.85
N THR A 36 -3.50 14.83 7.72
CA THR A 36 -4.95 14.59 7.68
C THR A 36 -5.36 13.84 6.41
N LEU A 37 -6.55 13.27 6.41
CA LEU A 37 -7.09 12.58 5.24
C LEU A 37 -7.31 13.56 4.08
N GLU A 38 -7.73 14.79 4.40
CA GLU A 38 -7.98 15.88 3.47
C GLU A 38 -6.69 16.33 2.78
N GLU A 39 -5.60 16.49 3.52
CA GLU A 39 -4.28 16.82 2.95
C GLU A 39 -3.80 15.72 2.00
N LYS A 40 -3.97 14.45 2.38
CA LYS A 40 -3.61 13.31 1.53
C LYS A 40 -4.41 13.29 0.24
N LYS A 41 -5.72 13.54 0.30
CA LYS A 41 -6.59 13.64 -0.89
C LYS A 41 -6.15 14.78 -1.80
N ALA A 42 -5.99 15.99 -1.25
CA ALA A 42 -5.60 17.16 -2.03
C ALA A 42 -4.26 16.96 -2.75
N ASN A 43 -3.29 16.33 -2.08
CA ASN A 43 -1.99 16.04 -2.69
C ASN A 43 -2.07 14.87 -3.67
N TYR A 44 -2.86 13.83 -3.40
CA TYR A 44 -3.10 12.74 -4.36
C TYR A 44 -3.68 13.28 -5.67
N ASP A 45 -4.76 14.06 -5.58
CA ASP A 45 -5.44 14.67 -6.73
C ASP A 45 -4.52 15.61 -7.53
N PHE A 46 -3.55 16.23 -6.85
CA PHE A 46 -2.57 17.09 -7.51
C PHE A 46 -1.44 16.29 -8.18
N TYR A 47 -0.86 15.29 -7.48
CA TYR A 47 0.37 14.62 -7.91
C TYR A 47 0.15 13.36 -8.77
N GLU A 48 -0.94 12.62 -8.59
CA GLU A 48 -1.27 11.45 -9.43
C GLU A 48 -1.28 11.80 -10.92
N PRO A 49 -2.01 12.82 -11.40
CA PRO A 49 -2.11 13.08 -12.84
C PRO A 49 -0.81 13.62 -13.44
N ARG A 50 0.15 14.00 -12.59
CA ARG A 50 1.50 14.48 -12.97
C ARG A 50 2.54 13.36 -12.92
N THR A 51 2.19 12.18 -12.43
CA THR A 51 3.10 11.05 -12.25
C THR A 51 2.98 10.05 -13.38
N ILE A 52 4.07 9.81 -14.11
CA ILE A 52 4.09 8.88 -15.25
C ILE A 52 4.26 7.42 -14.83
N HIS A 53 4.74 7.21 -13.60
CA HIS A 53 5.02 5.89 -13.01
C HIS A 53 6.03 5.04 -13.80
N ASP A 54 7.05 5.68 -14.39
CA ASP A 54 8.16 5.02 -15.11
C ASP A 54 9.09 4.22 -14.16
N SER A 55 8.85 4.31 -12.84
CA SER A 55 9.54 3.52 -11.83
C SER A 55 8.63 2.45 -11.24
N SER A 56 9.14 1.23 -11.10
CA SER A 56 8.42 0.11 -10.46
C SER A 56 8.02 0.37 -9.02
N LEU A 57 8.68 1.31 -8.34
CA LEU A 57 8.34 1.72 -6.98
C LEU A 57 7.06 2.56 -6.91
N SER A 58 6.66 3.20 -8.01
CA SER A 58 5.60 4.20 -7.94
C SER A 58 4.20 3.61 -7.73
N PRO A 59 3.74 2.62 -8.51
CA PRO A 59 2.33 2.20 -8.44
C PRO A 59 1.94 1.68 -7.05
N ALA A 60 2.85 1.01 -6.34
CA ALA A 60 2.55 0.45 -5.02
C ALA A 60 2.19 1.54 -4.01
N ILE A 61 2.94 2.65 -4.01
CA ILE A 61 2.71 3.77 -3.09
C ILE A 61 1.38 4.48 -3.41
N TYR A 62 1.07 4.66 -4.69
CA TYR A 62 -0.21 5.22 -5.11
C TYR A 62 -1.39 4.29 -4.76
N SER A 63 -1.21 2.97 -4.88
CA SER A 63 -2.21 1.98 -4.43
C SER A 63 -2.48 2.08 -2.92
N ILE A 64 -1.42 2.23 -2.12
CA ILE A 64 -1.53 2.35 -0.66
C ILE A 64 -2.29 3.62 -0.27
N ILE A 65 -1.90 4.78 -0.79
CA ILE A 65 -2.55 6.05 -0.44
C ILE A 65 -3.98 6.09 -0.98
N ALA A 66 -4.23 5.62 -2.21
CA ALA A 66 -5.58 5.50 -2.75
C ALA A 66 -6.48 4.64 -1.87
N SER A 67 -5.96 3.50 -1.36
CA SER A 67 -6.70 2.67 -0.41
C SER A 67 -7.06 3.48 0.83
N GLU A 68 -6.09 4.17 1.42
CA GLU A 68 -6.26 4.93 2.65
C GLU A 68 -7.31 6.05 2.52
N ILE A 69 -7.28 6.81 1.42
CA ILE A 69 -8.19 7.93 1.15
C ILE A 69 -9.57 7.51 0.61
N GLY A 70 -9.76 6.22 0.32
CA GLY A 70 -11.03 5.65 -0.16
C GLY A 70 -11.23 5.72 -1.67
N TYR A 71 -10.17 5.85 -2.47
CA TYR A 71 -10.22 5.81 -3.93
C TYR A 71 -10.04 4.37 -4.42
N GLU A 72 -11.07 3.56 -4.25
CA GLU A 72 -11.01 2.10 -4.44
C GLU A 72 -10.63 1.68 -5.87
N VAL A 73 -11.12 2.41 -6.87
CA VAL A 73 -10.82 2.15 -8.28
C VAL A 73 -9.32 2.33 -8.55
N ASP A 74 -8.73 3.43 -8.09
CA ASP A 74 -7.31 3.70 -8.25
C ASP A 74 -6.45 2.76 -7.41
N ALA A 75 -6.87 2.49 -6.17
CA ALA A 75 -6.19 1.54 -5.30
C ALA A 75 -5.99 0.18 -5.99
N TYR A 76 -7.06 -0.35 -6.59
CA TYR A 76 -7.03 -1.62 -7.30
C TYR A 76 -6.27 -1.55 -8.63
N LYS A 77 -6.48 -0.50 -9.44
CA LYS A 77 -5.76 -0.25 -10.70
C LYS A 77 -4.24 -0.26 -10.46
N TYR A 78 -3.78 0.48 -9.47
CA TYR A 78 -2.36 0.58 -9.15
C TYR A 78 -1.80 -0.70 -8.52
N PHE A 79 -2.58 -1.38 -7.67
CA PHE A 79 -2.19 -2.70 -7.17
C PHE A 79 -1.94 -3.68 -8.31
N MET A 80 -2.85 -3.76 -9.27
CA MET A 80 -2.71 -4.67 -10.42
C MET A 80 -1.49 -4.33 -11.27
N ARG A 81 -1.21 -3.04 -11.48
CA ARG A 81 0.02 -2.60 -12.16
C ARG A 81 1.28 -3.02 -11.40
N THR A 82 1.31 -2.90 -10.07
CA THR A 82 2.44 -3.38 -9.25
C THR A 82 2.59 -4.88 -9.33
N ALA A 83 1.51 -5.63 -9.08
CA ALA A 83 1.52 -7.09 -8.97
C ALA A 83 1.88 -7.78 -10.29
N ARG A 84 1.64 -7.09 -11.42
CA ARG A 84 1.85 -7.64 -12.77
C ARG A 84 2.91 -6.91 -13.57
N ILE A 85 3.71 -6.04 -12.95
CA ILE A 85 4.67 -5.18 -13.67
C ILE A 85 5.58 -5.99 -14.61
N ASP A 86 6.14 -7.09 -14.12
CA ASP A 86 7.03 -7.96 -14.89
C ASP A 86 6.27 -9.00 -15.72
N LEU A 87 5.08 -9.43 -15.28
CA LEU A 87 4.30 -10.44 -15.99
C LEU A 87 3.68 -9.91 -17.28
N ASP A 88 3.29 -8.64 -17.28
CA ASP A 88 2.67 -7.96 -18.43
C ASP A 88 3.66 -6.99 -19.13
N ASP A 89 4.93 -6.96 -18.71
CA ASP A 89 5.97 -6.05 -19.19
C ASP A 89 5.50 -4.58 -19.27
N TYR A 90 4.84 -4.11 -18.21
CA TYR A 90 4.19 -2.79 -18.18
C TYR A 90 5.13 -1.63 -18.54
N ASN A 91 6.42 -1.78 -18.24
CA ASN A 91 7.44 -0.77 -18.49
C ASN A 91 8.27 -1.04 -19.75
N GLY A 92 8.01 -2.14 -20.47
CA GLY A 92 8.71 -2.51 -21.72
C GLY A 92 10.21 -2.80 -21.51
N ASN A 93 10.60 -3.21 -20.31
CA ASN A 93 11.98 -3.35 -19.89
C ASN A 93 12.24 -4.58 -19.00
N THR A 94 11.28 -5.50 -18.83
CA THR A 94 11.48 -6.74 -18.05
C THR A 94 12.59 -7.62 -18.66
N TYR A 95 12.88 -7.48 -19.95
CA TYR A 95 14.04 -8.14 -20.59
C TYR A 95 15.40 -7.73 -19.98
N GLN A 96 15.45 -6.60 -19.26
CA GLN A 96 16.64 -6.12 -18.54
C GLN A 96 16.77 -6.73 -17.14
N GLY A 97 15.75 -7.43 -16.66
CA GLY A 97 15.70 -8.06 -15.33
C GLY A 97 14.38 -7.79 -14.61
N LEU A 98 14.18 -8.51 -13.50
CA LEU A 98 12.99 -8.37 -12.66
C LEU A 98 13.07 -7.15 -11.74
N HIS A 99 11.93 -6.50 -11.52
CA HIS A 99 11.82 -5.33 -10.66
C HIS A 99 11.63 -5.72 -9.19
N THR A 100 12.72 -6.09 -8.51
CA THR A 100 12.68 -6.59 -7.11
C THR A 100 11.99 -5.66 -6.12
N ALA A 101 12.22 -4.35 -6.23
CA ALA A 101 11.51 -3.36 -5.42
C ALA A 101 10.00 -3.32 -5.74
N GLY A 102 9.62 -3.49 -7.01
CA GLY A 102 8.22 -3.61 -7.44
C GLY A 102 7.54 -4.86 -6.89
N MET A 103 8.25 -6.01 -6.91
CA MET A 103 7.77 -7.26 -6.31
C MET A 103 7.50 -7.11 -4.80
N ALA A 104 8.39 -6.44 -4.06
CA ALA A 104 8.16 -6.11 -2.65
C ALA A 104 6.96 -5.16 -2.49
N GLY A 105 6.78 -4.22 -3.43
CA GLY A 105 5.64 -3.32 -3.52
C GLY A 105 4.29 -4.05 -3.54
N SER A 106 4.20 -5.23 -4.18
CA SER A 106 2.96 -6.04 -4.21
C SER A 106 2.50 -6.43 -2.82
N TRP A 107 3.43 -6.86 -1.96
CA TRP A 107 3.14 -7.19 -0.57
C TRP A 107 2.77 -5.93 0.24
N LEU A 108 3.49 -4.82 0.02
CA LEU A 108 3.18 -3.56 0.70
C LEU A 108 1.78 -3.05 0.35
N ALA A 109 1.37 -3.12 -0.92
CA ALA A 109 0.03 -2.70 -1.33
C ALA A 109 -1.09 -3.58 -0.71
N LEU A 110 -0.86 -4.88 -0.55
CA LEU A 110 -1.79 -5.75 0.18
C LEU A 110 -1.90 -5.38 1.66
N ILE A 111 -0.75 -5.28 2.34
CA ILE A 111 -0.73 -5.23 3.80
C ILE A 111 -0.87 -3.79 4.31
N GLN A 112 -0.19 -2.84 3.70
CA GLN A 112 -0.24 -1.43 4.06
C GLN A 112 -1.29 -0.65 3.25
N GLY A 113 -1.72 -1.14 2.09
CA GLY A 113 -2.88 -0.58 1.38
C GLY A 113 -4.17 -1.19 1.90
N PHE A 114 -4.55 -2.36 1.38
CA PHE A 114 -5.87 -2.94 1.62
C PHE A 114 -6.11 -3.40 3.06
N ALA A 115 -5.11 -3.94 3.77
CA ALA A 115 -5.26 -4.23 5.20
C ALA A 115 -5.07 -2.99 6.10
N GLY A 116 -4.64 -1.85 5.52
CA GLY A 116 -4.43 -0.60 6.23
C GLY A 116 -3.42 -0.71 7.38
N MET A 117 -2.46 -1.65 7.31
CA MET A 117 -1.50 -1.87 8.39
C MET A 117 -0.55 -0.69 8.51
N ARG A 118 -0.42 -0.13 9.72
CA ARG A 118 0.60 0.89 10.06
C ARG A 118 1.26 0.57 11.40
N ASN A 119 2.51 1.01 11.54
CA ASN A 119 3.21 1.01 12.81
C ASN A 119 3.58 2.46 13.15
N TYR A 120 2.91 3.02 14.15
CA TYR A 120 3.19 4.36 14.65
C TYR A 120 3.64 4.26 16.09
N ALA A 121 4.87 4.71 16.36
CA ALA A 121 5.49 4.69 17.69
C ALA A 121 5.37 3.33 18.42
N GLY A 122 5.53 2.21 17.69
CA GLY A 122 5.48 0.86 18.25
C GLY A 122 4.07 0.32 18.50
N LYS A 123 3.03 1.02 18.05
CA LYS A 123 1.63 0.58 18.07
C LYS A 123 1.20 0.13 16.68
N LEU A 124 0.51 -1.00 16.62
CA LEU A 124 0.08 -1.62 15.37
C LEU A 124 -1.38 -1.28 15.08
N PHE A 125 -1.61 -0.64 13.94
CA PHE A 125 -2.93 -0.20 13.47
C PHE A 125 -3.33 -0.98 12.22
N PHE A 126 -4.64 -1.15 12.04
CA PHE A 126 -5.27 -1.70 10.85
C PHE A 126 -6.53 -0.90 10.52
N SER A 127 -6.67 -0.53 9.25
CA SER A 127 -7.90 0.08 8.70
C SER A 127 -8.28 -0.64 7.40
N PRO A 128 -8.84 -1.86 7.49
CA PRO A 128 -9.03 -2.72 6.33
C PRO A 128 -10.06 -2.18 5.34
N ARG A 129 -9.72 -2.21 4.05
CA ARG A 129 -10.57 -1.90 2.90
C ARG A 129 -10.32 -2.94 1.82
N LEU A 130 -11.18 -3.94 1.76
CA LEU A 130 -11.06 -5.03 0.81
C LEU A 130 -11.69 -4.60 -0.53
N PRO A 131 -10.99 -4.74 -1.68
CA PRO A 131 -11.59 -4.51 -2.99
C PRO A 131 -12.82 -5.40 -3.22
N ASP A 132 -13.85 -4.87 -3.89
CA ASP A 132 -15.10 -5.60 -4.20
C ASP A 132 -14.89 -6.94 -4.90
N LYS A 133 -13.83 -7.03 -5.70
CA LYS A 133 -13.43 -8.21 -6.48
C LYS A 133 -12.89 -9.35 -5.61
N TRP A 134 -12.62 -9.11 -4.33
CA TRP A 134 -12.05 -10.09 -3.41
C TRP A 134 -13.07 -10.46 -2.33
N GLU A 135 -13.13 -11.75 -2.02
CA GLU A 135 -13.92 -12.24 -0.89
C GLU A 135 -13.12 -12.27 0.40
N ARG A 136 -11.79 -12.39 0.29
CA ARG A 136 -10.91 -12.63 1.44
C ARG A 136 -9.46 -12.24 1.19
N LEU A 137 -8.84 -11.64 2.19
CA LEU A 137 -7.38 -11.45 2.29
C LEU A 137 -6.89 -12.07 3.60
N GLU A 138 -5.98 -13.04 3.52
CA GLU A 138 -5.35 -13.66 4.69
C GLU A 138 -3.83 -13.52 4.62
N PHE A 139 -3.22 -13.16 5.74
CA PHE A 139 -1.77 -13.11 5.88
C PHE A 139 -1.33 -13.28 7.33
N LYS A 140 -0.02 -13.43 7.52
CA LYS A 140 0.63 -13.42 8.83
C LYS A 140 1.70 -12.35 8.87
N ILE A 141 1.89 -11.75 10.04
CA ILE A 141 3.00 -10.84 10.30
C ILE A 141 3.71 -11.25 11.58
N LYS A 142 4.98 -10.86 11.66
CA LYS A 142 5.77 -10.93 12.90
C LYS A 142 5.94 -9.51 13.44
N PHE A 143 5.45 -9.25 14.64
CA PHE A 143 5.55 -7.94 15.29
C PHE A 143 6.03 -8.11 16.73
N GLN A 144 7.13 -7.46 17.10
CA GLN A 144 7.70 -7.54 18.47
C GLN A 144 7.73 -8.97 19.03
N LYS A 145 8.37 -9.90 18.29
CA LYS A 145 8.49 -11.34 18.61
C LYS A 145 7.18 -12.15 18.63
N ARG A 146 6.05 -11.56 18.24
CA ARG A 146 4.73 -12.22 18.16
C ARG A 146 4.37 -12.55 16.72
N ILE A 147 3.61 -13.63 16.50
CA ILE A 147 3.05 -13.97 15.19
C ILE A 147 1.54 -13.77 15.24
N ILE A 148 1.03 -12.95 14.34
CA ILE A 148 -0.40 -12.63 14.23
C ILE A 148 -0.88 -13.12 12.87
N LYS A 149 -1.99 -13.84 12.84
CA LYS A 149 -2.75 -14.11 11.62
C LYS A 149 -3.89 -13.13 11.52
N ILE A 150 -4.06 -12.56 10.33
CA ILE A 150 -5.10 -11.59 10.01
C ILE A 150 -5.91 -12.18 8.86
N VAL A 151 -7.23 -12.16 9.00
CA VAL A 151 -8.17 -12.56 7.95
C VAL A 151 -9.18 -11.44 7.77
N ILE A 152 -9.22 -10.84 6.58
CA ILE A 152 -10.15 -9.78 6.22
C ILE A 152 -11.14 -10.35 5.23
N THR A 153 -12.44 -10.16 5.48
CA THR A 153 -13.53 -10.45 4.56
C THR A 153 -14.42 -9.20 4.42
N LYS A 154 -15.48 -9.28 3.61
CA LYS A 154 -16.47 -8.21 3.52
C LYS A 154 -17.11 -7.96 4.91
N GLY A 155 -16.87 -6.77 5.47
CA GLY A 155 -17.45 -6.31 6.74
C GLY A 155 -16.90 -6.93 8.04
N LYS A 156 -15.87 -7.76 7.99
CA LYS A 156 -15.27 -8.37 9.19
C LYS A 156 -13.76 -8.55 9.05
N THR A 157 -13.05 -8.39 10.16
CA THR A 157 -11.65 -8.75 10.29
C THR A 157 -11.45 -9.64 11.52
N GLU A 158 -10.78 -10.76 11.33
CA GLU A 158 -10.34 -11.66 12.39
C GLU A 158 -8.85 -11.49 12.66
N TYR A 159 -8.50 -11.33 13.93
CA TYR A 159 -7.13 -11.32 14.43
C TYR A 159 -6.91 -12.53 15.34
N LYS A 160 -5.85 -13.29 15.07
CA LYS A 160 -5.42 -14.40 15.92
C LYS A 160 -3.96 -14.27 16.31
N LEU A 161 -3.68 -14.19 17.61
CA LEU A 161 -2.31 -14.26 18.13
C LEU A 161 -1.87 -15.72 18.17
N ILE A 162 -1.07 -16.12 17.17
CA ILE A 162 -0.59 -17.50 17.02
C ILE A 162 0.48 -17.82 18.07
N SER A 163 1.37 -16.87 18.36
CA SER A 163 2.47 -17.07 19.31
C SER A 163 3.00 -15.77 19.88
N GLY A 164 3.53 -15.83 21.11
CA GLY A 164 4.09 -14.70 21.86
C GLY A 164 3.12 -14.17 22.91
N ASP A 165 3.53 -13.16 23.66
CA ASP A 165 2.73 -12.56 24.74
C ASP A 165 1.56 -11.74 24.19
N GLU A 166 0.61 -11.40 25.07
CA GLU A 166 -0.53 -10.54 24.71
C GLU A 166 -0.09 -9.26 23.99
N LEU A 167 -0.96 -8.79 23.10
CA LEU A 167 -0.67 -7.65 22.25
C LEU A 167 -1.90 -6.78 22.07
N LYS A 168 -1.71 -5.49 22.33
CA LYS A 168 -2.67 -4.45 21.98
C LYS A 168 -2.46 -4.02 20.53
N ILE A 169 -3.53 -4.07 19.74
CA ILE A 169 -3.59 -3.52 18.38
C ILE A 169 -4.73 -2.51 18.29
N PHE A 170 -4.80 -1.79 17.18
CA PHE A 170 -5.89 -0.85 16.89
C PHE A 170 -6.57 -1.22 15.57
N HIS A 171 -7.87 -1.47 15.61
CA HIS A 171 -8.71 -1.68 14.43
C HIS A 171 -9.61 -0.46 14.25
N ASN A 172 -9.46 0.29 13.15
CA ASN A 172 -10.19 1.55 12.93
C ASN A 172 -10.13 2.49 14.16
N ASN A 173 -8.93 2.62 14.75
CA ASN A 173 -8.64 3.37 15.99
C ASN A 173 -9.25 2.81 17.29
N ASN A 174 -10.01 1.71 17.24
CA ASN A 174 -10.50 1.03 18.44
C ASN A 174 -9.47 0.01 18.94
N GLU A 175 -9.23 0.03 20.23
CA GLU A 175 -8.28 -0.89 20.86
C GLU A 175 -8.80 -2.33 20.87
N VAL A 176 -7.95 -3.28 20.50
CA VAL A 176 -8.23 -4.72 20.56
C VAL A 176 -7.06 -5.41 21.26
N LEU A 177 -7.34 -6.12 22.36
CA LEU A 177 -6.35 -6.92 23.07
C LEU A 177 -6.35 -8.35 22.54
N LEU A 178 -5.26 -8.78 21.91
CA LEU A 178 -5.07 -10.15 21.45
C LEU A 178 -4.41 -10.98 22.55
N LYS A 179 -5.05 -12.10 22.91
CA LYS A 179 -4.50 -13.09 23.83
C LYS A 179 -4.02 -14.34 23.08
N PRO A 180 -2.98 -15.03 23.57
CA PRO A 180 -2.42 -16.18 22.86
C PRO A 180 -3.46 -17.28 22.62
N GLY A 181 -3.55 -17.78 21.39
CA GLY A 181 -4.47 -18.86 21.00
C GLY A 181 -5.91 -18.42 20.72
N GLU A 182 -6.31 -17.22 21.15
CA GLU A 182 -7.65 -16.67 20.92
C GLU A 182 -7.74 -15.98 19.55
N SER A 183 -8.93 -16.09 18.94
CA SER A 183 -9.33 -15.33 17.75
C SER A 183 -10.35 -14.27 18.17
N ILE A 184 -10.15 -13.04 17.72
CA ILE A 184 -11.10 -11.94 17.92
C ILE A 184 -11.58 -11.45 16.56
N GLN A 185 -12.90 -11.33 16.41
CA GLN A 185 -13.53 -10.75 15.24
C GLN A 185 -14.02 -9.34 15.56
N VAL A 186 -13.77 -8.42 14.64
CA VAL A 186 -14.23 -7.03 14.68
C VAL A 186 -14.82 -6.66 13.32
N SER A 187 -15.68 -5.65 13.30
CA SER A 187 -16.36 -5.11 12.13
C SER A 187 -16.00 -3.65 11.93
#